data_AF-A0A958IT78-F1
#
_entry.id   AF-A0A958IT78-F1
#
_cell.length_a   1.000
_cell.length_b   1.000
_cell.length_c   1.000
_cell.angle_alpha   90.00
_cell.angle_beta   90.00
_cell.angle_gamma   90.00
#
_symmetry.space_group_name_H-M   'P 1'
#
loop_
_entity.id
_entity.type
_entity.pdbx_description
1 polymer ?
#
loop_
_entity_poly.entity_id
_entity_poly.type
_entity_poly.pdbx_seq_one_letter_code
_entity_poly.pdbx_strand_id
1 'polypeptide(L)'
;MNSAQLEIQLIASIVAVACALPGVYLVLRRMAMMSDAISHTVLLGIVIAFFITKSITSPLLLIGAALMGVVTVSLVELLNRTKLVREDAAIGLVFPAIFSIAVILISRFAGDVHLDTDAVLLGELAFAPFNRLRL
;
A
#
# COMPACT_ATOMS: atom_id res chain seq x y z
N MET A 1 12.74 -8.87 -28.62
CA MET A 1 11.96 -8.47 -27.42
C MET A 1 10.71 -7.75 -27.86
N ASN A 2 9.54 -8.15 -27.36
CA ASN A 2 8.30 -7.44 -27.66
C ASN A 2 8.27 -6.11 -26.89
N SER A 3 7.67 -5.06 -27.45
CA SER A 3 7.61 -3.72 -26.82
C SER A 3 7.02 -3.76 -25.39
N ALA A 4 6.02 -4.60 -25.15
CA ALA A 4 5.43 -4.82 -23.83
C ALA A 4 6.39 -5.43 -22.80
N GLN A 5 7.29 -6.34 -23.21
CA GLN A 5 8.27 -6.94 -22.28
C GLN A 5 9.32 -5.91 -21.82
N LEU A 6 9.74 -5.02 -22.72
CA LEU A 6 10.67 -3.95 -22.40
C LEU A 6 10.07 -2.97 -21.37
N GLU A 7 8.79 -2.66 -21.49
CA GLU A 7 8.10 -1.78 -20.53
C GLU A 7 8.00 -2.40 -19.14
N ILE A 8 7.61 -3.67 -19.05
CA ILE A 8 7.56 -4.37 -17.76
C ILE A 8 8.94 -4.40 -17.11
N GLN A 9 10.01 -4.69 -17.88
CA GLN A 9 11.38 -4.69 -17.37
C GLN A 9 11.83 -3.32 -16.87
N LEU A 10 11.51 -2.25 -17.60
CA LEU A 10 11.82 -0.87 -17.19
C LEU A 10 11.09 -0.51 -15.89
N ILE A 11 9.78 -0.76 -15.81
CA ILE A 11 8.99 -0.50 -14.60
C ILE A 11 9.57 -1.30 -13.42
N ALA A 12 9.81 -2.60 -13.61
CA ALA A 12 10.40 -3.46 -12.57
C ALA A 12 11.77 -2.95 -12.10
N SER A 13 12.63 -2.47 -13.01
CA SER A 13 13.94 -1.92 -12.66
C SER A 13 13.83 -0.64 -11.83
N ILE A 14 12.92 0.27 -12.19
CA ILE A 14 12.70 1.53 -11.47
C ILE A 14 12.12 1.25 -10.09
N VAL A 15 11.12 0.35 -10.00
CA VAL A 15 10.51 -0.07 -8.73
C VAL A 15 11.55 -0.75 -7.84
N ALA A 16 12.38 -1.65 -8.37
CA ALA A 16 13.42 -2.31 -7.61
C ALA A 16 14.44 -1.32 -7.01
N VAL A 17 14.89 -0.33 -7.79
CA VAL A 17 15.79 0.72 -7.29
C VAL A 17 15.10 1.58 -6.23
N ALA A 18 13.84 1.95 -6.46
CA ALA A 18 13.06 2.74 -5.51
C ALA A 18 12.80 2.00 -4.19
N CYS A 19 12.60 0.67 -4.21
CA CYS A 19 12.36 -0.15 -3.02
C CYS A 19 13.67 -0.55 -2.30
N ALA A 20 14.80 -0.67 -3.01
CA ALA A 20 16.07 -1.05 -2.41
C ALA A 20 16.58 -0.03 -1.38
N LEU A 21 16.43 1.28 -1.68
CA LEU A 21 16.84 2.38 -0.80
C LEU A 21 16.16 2.35 0.58
N PRO A 22 14.81 2.41 0.68
CA PRO A 22 14.12 2.33 1.97
C PRO A 22 14.23 0.92 2.57
N GLY A 23 14.29 -0.14 1.76
CA GLY A 23 14.41 -1.52 2.25
C GLY A 23 15.67 -1.73 3.08
N VAL A 24 16.85 -1.32 2.58
CA VAL A 24 18.11 -1.43 3.33
C VAL A 24 18.08 -0.60 4.61
N TYR A 25 17.51 0.60 4.57
CA TYR A 25 17.35 1.46 5.75
C TYR A 25 16.46 0.83 6.83
N LEU A 26 15.31 0.27 6.43
CA LEU A 26 14.38 -0.40 7.35
C LEU A 26 15.02 -1.63 8.00
N VAL A 27 15.78 -2.43 7.24
CA VAL A 27 16.48 -3.60 7.76
C VAL A 27 17.57 -3.21 8.77
N LEU A 28 18.40 -2.23 8.46
CA LEU A 28 19.44 -1.75 9.38
C LEU A 28 18.87 -1.20 10.68
N ARG A 29 17.69 -0.60 10.64
CA ARG A 29 16.98 -0.07 11.81
C ARG A 29 16.17 -1.13 12.57
N ARG A 30 16.21 -2.41 12.14
CA ARG A 30 15.39 -3.51 12.67
C ARG A 30 13.87 -3.27 12.56
N MET A 31 13.45 -2.39 11.67
CA MET A 31 12.04 -2.08 11.40
C MET A 31 11.54 -2.82 10.15
N ALA A 32 11.99 -4.06 9.92
CA ALA A 32 11.62 -4.82 8.72
C ALA A 32 10.10 -5.09 8.65
N MET A 33 9.45 -5.29 9.81
CA MET A 33 8.00 -5.48 9.93
C MET A 33 7.19 -4.24 9.52
N MET A 34 7.82 -3.07 9.44
CA MET A 34 7.16 -1.83 9.03
C MET A 34 6.75 -1.88 7.55
N SER A 35 7.57 -2.51 6.70
CA SER A 35 7.25 -2.65 5.28
C SER A 35 5.98 -3.45 5.07
N ASP A 36 5.81 -4.53 5.84
CA ASP A 36 4.62 -5.38 5.77
C ASP A 36 3.37 -4.66 6.29
N ALA A 37 3.51 -3.92 7.39
CA ALA A 37 2.45 -3.08 7.94
C ALA A 37 1.94 -2.05 6.91
N ILE A 38 2.85 -1.37 6.22
CA ILE A 38 2.48 -0.34 5.22
C ILE A 38 1.69 -0.97 4.06
N SER A 39 2.11 -2.12 3.53
CA SER A 39 1.42 -2.77 2.40
C SER A 39 -0.06 -3.06 2.71
N HIS A 40 -0.35 -3.47 3.94
CA HIS A 40 -1.71 -3.80 4.33
C HIS A 40 -2.55 -2.59 4.75
N THR A 41 -1.97 -1.55 5.32
CA THR A 41 -2.73 -0.35 5.70
C THR A 41 -3.02 0.57 4.53
N VAL A 42 -2.20 0.52 3.46
CA VAL A 42 -2.43 1.22 2.20
C VAL A 42 -3.76 0.81 1.56
N LEU A 43 -4.17 -0.45 1.71
CA LEU A 43 -5.45 -0.96 1.22
C LEU A 43 -6.64 -0.15 1.76
N LEU A 44 -6.62 0.24 3.04
CA LEU A 44 -7.66 1.12 3.59
C LEU A 44 -7.71 2.48 2.88
N GLY A 45 -6.54 3.05 2.58
CA GLY A 45 -6.43 4.33 1.87
C GLY A 45 -7.02 4.27 0.48
N ILE A 46 -6.78 3.17 -0.24
CA ILE A 46 -7.35 2.91 -1.57
C ILE A 46 -8.87 2.80 -1.48
N VAL A 47 -9.39 2.05 -0.50
CA VAL A 47 -10.83 1.89 -0.30
C VAL A 47 -11.49 3.24 -0.02
N ILE A 48 -10.95 4.04 0.90
CA ILE A 48 -11.50 5.36 1.23
C ILE A 48 -11.49 6.29 0.01
N ALA A 49 -10.39 6.32 -0.76
CA ALA A 49 -10.31 7.12 -1.98
C ALA A 49 -11.30 6.65 -3.06
N PHE A 50 -11.54 5.35 -3.16
CA PHE A 50 -12.53 4.78 -4.05
C PHE A 50 -13.95 5.23 -3.70
N PHE A 51 -14.33 5.27 -2.41
CA PHE A 51 -15.63 5.76 -1.99
C PHE A 51 -15.90 7.22 -2.39
N ILE A 52 -14.88 8.06 -2.26
CA ILE A 52 -15.00 9.49 -2.58
C ILE A 52 -15.12 9.69 -4.10
N THR A 53 -14.36 8.93 -4.87
CA THR A 53 -14.21 9.16 -6.32
C THR A 53 -15.19 8.35 -7.17
N LYS A 54 -15.71 7.23 -6.65
CA LYS A 54 -16.58 6.25 -7.35
C LYS A 54 -16.05 5.80 -8.72
N SER A 55 -14.75 5.94 -8.97
CA SER A 55 -14.10 5.61 -10.24
C SER A 55 -12.71 5.02 -9.97
N ILE A 56 -12.43 3.85 -10.54
CA ILE A 56 -11.20 3.05 -10.32
C ILE A 56 -10.00 3.65 -11.08
N THR A 57 -10.23 4.55 -12.04
CA THR A 57 -9.18 5.10 -12.92
C THR A 57 -8.59 6.43 -12.42
N SER A 58 -9.09 6.96 -11.30
CA SER A 58 -8.69 8.30 -10.86
C SER A 58 -7.33 8.28 -10.13
N PRO A 59 -6.40 9.21 -10.44
CA PRO A 59 -5.12 9.34 -9.73
C PRO A 59 -5.29 9.63 -8.22
N LEU A 60 -6.50 9.97 -7.78
CA LEU A 60 -6.88 10.09 -6.37
C LEU A 60 -6.66 8.81 -5.55
N LEU A 61 -6.72 7.62 -6.15
CA LEU A 61 -6.45 6.36 -5.45
C LEU A 61 -5.00 6.26 -4.98
N LEU A 62 -4.06 6.72 -5.81
CA LEU A 62 -2.63 6.80 -5.51
C LEU A 62 -2.38 7.78 -4.35
N ILE A 63 -3.10 8.91 -4.34
CA ILE A 63 -3.02 9.89 -3.26
C ILE A 63 -3.57 9.32 -1.94
N GLY A 64 -4.71 8.61 -1.99
CA GLY A 64 -5.29 7.94 -0.83
C GLY A 64 -4.37 6.87 -0.25
N ALA A 65 -3.77 6.05 -1.11
CA ALA A 65 -2.75 5.07 -0.75
C ALA A 65 -1.56 5.72 -0.04
N ALA A 66 -0.97 6.76 -0.65
CA ALA A 66 0.18 7.47 -0.10
C ALA A 66 -0.12 8.13 1.25
N LEU A 67 -1.27 8.81 1.37
CA LEU A 67 -1.72 9.42 2.61
C LEU A 67 -1.85 8.38 3.73
N MET A 68 -2.43 7.23 3.42
CA MET A 68 -2.65 6.21 4.46
C MET A 68 -1.36 5.54 4.93
N GLY A 69 -0.38 5.41 4.04
CA GLY A 69 0.98 5.02 4.42
C GLY A 69 1.60 6.02 5.42
N VAL A 70 1.51 7.33 5.14
CA VAL A 70 2.04 8.38 6.04
C VAL A 70 1.30 8.39 7.38
N VAL A 71 -0.02 8.23 7.37
CA VAL A 71 -0.84 8.14 8.59
C VAL A 71 -0.42 6.94 9.42
N THR A 72 -0.18 5.78 8.80
CA THR A 72 0.26 4.57 9.49
C THR A 72 1.61 4.77 10.18
N VAL A 73 2.59 5.33 9.47
CA VAL A 73 3.92 5.62 10.03
C VAL A 73 3.80 6.60 11.20
N SER A 74 2.99 7.64 11.05
CA SER A 74 2.77 8.65 12.10
C SER A 74 2.11 8.05 13.34
N LEU A 75 1.13 7.15 13.17
CA LEU A 75 0.45 6.48 14.29
C LEU A 75 1.41 5.55 15.05
N VAL A 76 2.20 4.77 14.33
CA VAL A 76 3.22 3.90 14.91
C VAL A 76 4.26 4.73 15.67
N GLU A 77 4.74 5.83 15.08
CA GLU A 77 5.74 6.69 15.74
C GLU A 77 5.16 7.39 16.97
N LEU A 78 3.90 7.85 16.92
CA LEU A 78 3.22 8.44 18.08
C LEU A 78 3.11 7.43 19.22
N LEU A 79 2.73 6.19 18.91
CA LEU A 79 2.64 5.13 19.90
C LEU A 79 4.02 4.76 20.46
N ASN A 80 5.05 4.69 19.60
CA ASN A 80 6.44 4.46 20.01
C ASN A 80 6.96 5.59 20.94
N ARG A 81 6.58 6.85 20.68
CA ARG A 81 6.95 8.02 21.52
C ARG A 81 6.41 7.94 22.95
N THR A 82 5.29 7.24 23.17
CA THR A 82 4.78 7.04 24.53
C THR A 82 5.71 6.20 25.41
N LYS A 83 6.68 5.47 24.81
CA LYS A 83 7.60 4.52 25.48
C LYS A 83 6.91 3.43 26.32
N LEU A 84 5.58 3.30 26.22
CA LEU A 84 4.80 2.29 26.95
C LEU A 84 4.89 0.92 26.28
N VAL A 85 5.18 0.90 24.98
CA VAL A 85 5.25 -0.32 24.16
C VAL A 85 6.50 -0.31 23.29
N ARG A 86 7.03 -1.51 23.00
CA ARG A 86 8.15 -1.68 22.06
C ARG A 86 7.73 -1.31 20.64
N GLU A 87 8.66 -0.81 19.84
CA GLU A 87 8.43 -0.44 18.44
C GLU A 87 7.76 -1.57 17.63
N ASP A 88 8.27 -2.80 17.73
CA ASP A 88 7.70 -3.98 17.08
C ASP A 88 6.23 -4.24 17.50
N ALA A 89 5.92 -4.00 18.78
CA ALA A 89 4.58 -4.20 19.33
C ALA A 89 3.62 -3.08 18.91
N ALA A 90 4.12 -1.84 18.79
CA ALA A 90 3.35 -0.73 18.25
C ALA A 90 2.95 -0.98 16.80
N ILE A 91 3.90 -1.46 15.97
CA ILE A 91 3.63 -1.86 14.58
C ILE A 91 2.59 -2.98 14.55
N GLY A 92 2.80 -4.03 15.35
CA GLY A 92 1.90 -5.18 15.45
C GLY A 92 0.51 -4.87 16.02
N LEU A 93 0.30 -3.73 16.67
CA LEU A 93 -1.01 -3.28 17.16
C LEU A 93 -1.73 -2.43 16.10
N VAL A 94 -1.01 -1.48 15.51
CA VAL A 94 -1.58 -0.51 14.56
C VAL A 94 -1.98 -1.19 13.25
N PHE A 95 -1.14 -2.07 12.71
CA PHE A 95 -1.41 -2.73 11.44
C PHE A 95 -2.72 -3.54 11.45
N PRO A 96 -2.92 -4.52 12.37
CA PRO A 96 -4.13 -5.33 12.36
C PRO A 96 -5.39 -4.52 12.66
N ALA A 97 -5.28 -3.46 13.46
CA ALA A 97 -6.41 -2.58 13.75
C ALA A 97 -6.87 -1.84 12.48
N ILE A 98 -5.94 -1.21 11.75
CA ILE A 98 -6.24 -0.50 10.51
C ILE A 98 -6.70 -1.48 9.41
N PHE A 99 -6.03 -2.63 9.29
CA PHE A 99 -6.35 -3.64 8.30
C PHE A 99 -7.75 -4.24 8.53
N SER A 100 -8.11 -4.54 9.77
CA SER A 100 -9.46 -5.05 10.10
C SER A 100 -10.56 -4.04 9.73
N ILE A 101 -10.32 -2.75 9.98
CA ILE A 101 -11.25 -1.68 9.56
C ILE A 101 -11.40 -1.67 8.04
N ALA A 102 -10.30 -1.82 7.30
CA ALA A 102 -10.30 -1.90 5.85
C ALA A 102 -11.15 -3.05 5.33
N VAL A 103 -10.94 -4.26 5.86
CA VAL A 103 -11.67 -5.46 5.48
C VAL A 103 -13.17 -5.34 5.81
N ILE A 104 -13.52 -4.79 6.99
CA ILE A 104 -14.92 -4.56 7.36
C ILE A 104 -15.59 -3.57 6.39
N LEU A 105 -14.88 -2.51 6.02
CA LEU A 105 -15.39 -1.50 5.10
C LEU A 105 -15.62 -2.07 3.70
N ILE A 106 -14.67 -2.87 3.20
CA ILE A 106 -14.79 -3.61 1.94
C ILE A 106 -15.99 -4.57 2.01
N SER A 107 -16.06 -5.41 3.05
CA SER A 107 -17.12 -6.41 3.18
C SER A 107 -18.52 -5.79 3.19
N ARG A 108 -18.69 -4.61 3.79
CA ARG A 108 -20.00 -3.95 3.90
C ARG A 108 -20.43 -3.19 2.66
N PHE A 109 -19.50 -2.68 1.86
CA PHE A 109 -19.82 -1.75 0.77
C PHE A 109 -19.29 -2.16 -0.61
N ALA A 110 -18.34 -3.09 -0.68
CA ALA A 110 -17.78 -3.62 -1.92
C ALA A 110 -18.42 -4.97 -2.32
N GLY A 111 -19.57 -5.33 -1.75
CA GLY A 111 -20.33 -6.53 -2.17
C GLY A 111 -20.76 -6.51 -3.65
N ASP A 112 -20.71 -5.36 -4.32
CA ASP A 112 -21.09 -5.17 -5.73
C ASP A 112 -19.91 -4.73 -6.62
N VAL A 113 -18.75 -4.41 -6.03
CA VAL A 113 -17.55 -3.93 -6.75
C VAL A 113 -16.43 -4.92 -6.49
N HIS A 114 -16.06 -5.70 -7.51
CA HIS A 114 -14.85 -6.54 -7.52
C HIS A 114 -13.60 -5.64 -7.45
N LEU A 115 -13.31 -5.08 -6.28
CA LEU A 115 -11.98 -4.60 -5.95
C LEU A 115 -11.16 -5.85 -5.65
N ASP A 116 -10.36 -6.24 -6.63
CA ASP A 116 -9.47 -7.39 -6.53
C ASP A 116 -8.35 -7.04 -5.55
N THR A 117 -8.63 -7.23 -4.26
CA THR A 117 -7.69 -6.90 -3.17
C THR A 117 -6.40 -7.66 -3.34
N ASP A 118 -6.47 -8.88 -3.87
CA ASP A 118 -5.32 -9.71 -4.15
C ASP A 118 -4.45 -9.09 -5.23
N ALA A 119 -5.02 -8.56 -6.32
CA ALA A 119 -4.25 -7.88 -7.35
C ALA A 119 -3.55 -6.61 -6.83
N VAL A 120 -4.20 -5.86 -5.94
CA VAL A 120 -3.64 -4.66 -5.31
C VAL A 120 -2.53 -5.02 -4.31
N LEU A 121 -2.69 -6.11 -3.56
CA LEU A 121 -1.72 -6.57 -2.56
C LEU A 121 -0.51 -7.30 -3.18
N LEU A 122 -0.74 -8.08 -4.24
CA LEU A 122 0.30 -8.82 -4.97
C LEU A 122 1.11 -7.94 -5.93
N GLY A 123 0.56 -6.79 -6.34
CA GLY A 123 1.26 -5.82 -7.18
C GLY A 123 1.59 -6.37 -8.57
N GLU A 124 0.58 -6.75 -9.34
CA GLU A 124 0.78 -7.44 -10.62
C GLU A 124 1.23 -6.47 -11.75
N LEU A 125 2.55 -6.44 -12.00
CA LEU A 125 3.18 -5.58 -13.01
C LEU A 125 2.86 -6.00 -14.46
N ALA A 126 2.37 -7.23 -14.67
CA ALA A 126 2.15 -7.80 -16.00
C ALA A 126 1.05 -7.07 -16.80
N PHE A 127 0.12 -6.39 -16.11
CA PHE A 127 -0.98 -5.65 -16.73
C PHE A 127 -0.65 -4.19 -17.06
N ALA A 128 0.50 -3.67 -16.60
CA ALA A 128 0.95 -2.31 -16.88
C ALA A 128 0.95 -1.92 -18.39
N PRO A 129 1.43 -2.76 -19.34
CA PRO A 129 1.42 -2.40 -20.76
C PRO A 129 0.02 -2.31 -21.37
N PHE A 130 -0.98 -2.97 -20.78
CA PHE A 130 -2.37 -2.96 -21.24
C PHE A 130 -3.18 -1.79 -20.67
N ASN A 131 -2.79 -1.27 -19.51
CA ASN A 131 -3.46 -0.15 -18.85
C ASN A 131 -2.57 1.09 -18.80
N ARG A 132 -2.33 1.72 -19.97
CA ARG A 132 -1.68 3.02 -20.01
C ARG A 132 -2.68 4.11 -19.60
N LEU A 133 -2.32 4.93 -18.62
CA LEU A 133 -2.95 6.23 -18.42
C LEU A 133 -2.79 7.05 -19.71
N ARG A 134 -3.82 7.05 -20.56
CA ARG A 134 -4.00 8.13 -21.53
C ARG A 134 -4.54 9.32 -20.75
N LEU A 135 -3.67 10.31 -20.53
CA LEU A 135 -4.06 11.68 -20.19
C LEU A 135 -4.98 12.25 -21.29
#